data_AF-N2B054-F1
#
_entry.id   AF-N2B054-F1
#
_cell.length_a   1.000
_cell.length_b   1.000
_cell.length_c   1.000
_cell.angle_alpha   90.00
_cell.angle_beta   90.00
_cell.angle_gamma   90.00
#
_symmetry.space_group_name_H-M   'P 1'
#
loop_
_entity.id
_entity.type
_entity.pdbx_description
1 polymer ?
#
loop_
_entity_poly.entity_id
_entity_poly.type
_entity_poly.pdbx_seq_one_letter_code
_entity_poly.pdbx_strand_id
1 'polypeptide(L)' 'MDRKALFIELKGIQGRGITIFLEGEKSTPETVTELLCIQEDSSYMRDYIFDKGVLKELHFDKVQNK' A
#
# COMPACT_ATOMS: atom_id res chain seq x y z
N MET A 1 11.47 5.06 5.28
CA MET A 1 11.18 3.62 5.05
C MET A 1 12.26 3.03 4.16
N ASP A 2 12.65 1.76 4.35
CA ASP A 2 13.54 1.06 3.42
C ASP A 2 12.74 0.56 2.20
N ARG A 3 13.09 1.06 1.00
CA ARG A 3 12.42 0.72 -0.27
C ARG A 3 12.37 -0.79 -0.54
N LYS A 4 13.48 -1.51 -0.28
CA LYS A 4 13.55 -2.94 -0.57
C LYS A 4 12.68 -3.73 0.39
N ALA A 5 12.68 -3.36 1.67
CA ALA A 5 11.85 -4.01 2.68
C ALA A 5 10.35 -3.85 2.36
N LEU A 6 9.92 -2.63 2.04
CA LEU A 6 8.53 -2.34 1.67
C LEU A 6 8.11 -3.11 0.40
N PHE A 7 8.97 -3.14 -0.62
CA PHE A 7 8.68 -3.89 -1.84
C PHE A 7 8.48 -5.39 -1.58
N ILE A 8 9.35 -6.00 -0.76
CA ILE A 8 9.25 -7.43 -0.41
C ILE A 8 7.96 -7.70 0.37
N GLU A 9 7.60 -6.82 1.31
CA GLU A 9 6.36 -6.90 2.06
C GLU A 9 5.14 -6.90 1.12
N LEU A 10 5.03 -5.88 0.26
CA LEU A 10 3.90 -5.70 -0.65
C LEU A 10 3.80 -6.84 -1.66
N LYS A 11 4.93 -7.33 -2.17
CA LYS A 11 4.97 -8.50 -3.05
C LYS A 11 4.46 -9.76 -2.35
N GLY A 12 4.82 -9.96 -1.08
CA GLY A 12 4.31 -11.06 -0.26
C GLY A 12 2.80 -10.95 -0.01
N ILE A 13 2.31 -9.74 0.22
CA ILE A 13 0.87 -9.46 0.41
C ILE A 13 0.10 -9.77 -0.88
N GLN A 14 0.54 -9.23 -2.02
CA GLN A 14 -0.11 -9.51 -3.31
C GLN A 14 -0.04 -11.00 -3.67
N GLY A 15 1.06 -11.68 -3.36
CA GLY A 15 1.20 -13.13 -3.58
C GLY A 15 0.23 -14.00 -2.77
N ARG A 16 -0.37 -13.45 -1.70
CA ARG A 16 -1.43 -14.11 -0.92
C ARG A 16 -2.84 -13.83 -1.47
N GLY A 17 -2.95 -13.13 -2.59
CA GLY A 17 -4.23 -12.75 -3.20
C GLY A 17 -4.87 -11.51 -2.58
N ILE A 18 -4.12 -10.73 -1.80
CA ILE A 18 -4.58 -9.45 -1.24
C ILE A 18 -4.37 -8.37 -2.30
N THR A 19 -5.42 -7.63 -2.64
CA THR A 19 -5.35 -6.57 -3.66
C THR A 19 -4.81 -5.29 -3.04
N ILE A 20 -3.88 -4.63 -3.72
CA ILE A 20 -3.32 -3.36 -3.27
C ILE A 20 -3.96 -2.23 -4.06
N PHE A 21 -4.36 -1.18 -3.37
CA PHE A 21 -4.92 0.03 -3.92
C PHE A 21 -4.08 1.24 -3.51
N LEU A 22 -4.01 2.21 -4.40
CA LEU A 22 -3.35 3.49 -4.18
C LEU A 22 -4.29 4.60 -4.64
N GLU A 23 -4.69 5.47 -3.73
CA GLU A 23 -5.65 6.57 -3.99
C GLU A 23 -6.93 6.06 -4.66
N GLY A 24 -7.46 4.93 -4.18
CA GLY A 24 -8.67 4.27 -4.69
C GLY A 24 -8.48 3.42 -5.97
N GLU A 25 -7.31 3.43 -6.60
CA GLU A 25 -7.04 2.69 -7.84
C GLU A 25 -6.22 1.42 -7.58
N LYS A 26 -6.52 0.32 -8.28
CA LYS A 26 -5.72 -0.91 -8.17
C LYS A 26 -4.29 -0.63 -8.62
N SER A 27 -3.33 -1.02 -7.79
CA SER A 27 -1.93 -0.71 -7.99
C SER A 27 -1.03 -1.92 -7.75
N THR A 28 0.26 -1.74 -8.01
CA THR A 28 1.27 -2.79 -7.84
C THR A 28 2.26 -2.45 -6.72
N PRO A 29 2.89 -3.45 -6.09
CA PRO A 29 3.96 -3.30 -5.13
C PRO A 29 5.06 -2.34 -5.62
N GLU A 30 5.43 -2.42 -6.89
CA GLU A 30 6.44 -1.57 -7.51
C GLU A 30 6.03 -0.09 -7.45
N THR A 31 4.84 0.24 -7.94
CA THR A 31 4.33 1.62 -8.00
C THR A 31 4.11 2.21 -6.62
N VAL A 32 3.50 1.45 -5.70
CA VAL A 32 3.26 1.90 -4.32
C VAL A 32 4.59 2.15 -3.62
N THR A 33 5.54 1.21 -3.72
CA THR A 33 6.86 1.40 -3.08
C THR A 33 7.59 2.61 -3.66
N GLU A 34 7.53 2.82 -4.97
CA GLU A 34 8.16 3.96 -5.62
C GLU A 34 7.61 5.30 -5.11
N LEU A 35 6.28 5.44 -5.05
CA LEU A 35 5.66 6.68 -4.58
C LEU A 35 5.88 6.93 -3.08
N LEU A 36 5.75 5.90 -2.25
CA LEU A 36 5.99 6.01 -0.80
C LEU A 36 7.46 6.27 -0.44
N CYS A 37 8.41 5.90 -1.30
CA CYS A 37 9.84 6.15 -1.08
C CYS A 37 10.37 7.43 -1.73
N ILE A 38 9.71 7.96 -2.76
CA ILE A 38 10.12 9.20 -3.43
C ILE A 38 9.54 10.43 -2.74
N GLN A 39 8.32 10.35 -2.23
CA GLN A 39 7.66 11.50 -1.61
C GLN A 39 7.99 11.58 -0.11
N GLU A 40 9.07 12.30 0.24
CA GLU A 40 9.46 12.54 1.65
C GLU A 40 8.38 13.28 2.46
N ASP A 41 7.47 14.01 1.81
CA ASP A 41 6.44 14.86 2.43
C ASP A 41 5.01 14.29 2.37
N SER A 42 4.79 13.17 1.64
CA SER A 42 3.44 12.59 1.55
C SER A 42 3.21 11.59 2.68
N SER A 43 2.31 11.93 3.61
CA SER A 43 1.84 10.98 4.62
C SER A 43 0.77 10.09 4.00
N TYR A 44 1.15 8.98 3.38
CA TYR A 44 0.19 7.94 3.01
C TYR A 44 -0.21 7.13 4.25
N MET A 45 -1.51 6.96 4.48
CA MET A 45 -2.03 6.00 5.45
C MET A 45 -2.32 4.67 4.77
N ARG A 46 -2.11 3.59 5.52
CA ARG A 46 -2.32 2.21 5.07
C ARG A 46 -3.55 1.63 5.78
N ASP A 47 -4.61 1.41 5.02
CA ASP A 47 -5.87 0.86 5.52
C ASP A 47 -6.01 -0.63 5.17
N TYR A 48 -6.49 -1.43 6.14
CA TYR A 48 -6.65 -2.87 6.04
C TYR A 48 -8.13 -3.23 5.89
N ILE A 49 -8.53 -3.71 4.72
CA ILE A 49 -9.93 -4.04 4.42
C ILE A 49 -10.14 -5.55 4.56
N PHE A 50 -11.00 -5.91 5.51
CA PHE A 50 -11.33 -7.30 5.82
C PHE A 50 -12.71 -7.68 5.27
N ASP A 51 -12.80 -8.87 4.68
CA ASP A 51 -14.07 -9.54 4.36
C ASP A 51 -14.17 -10.81 5.19
N LYS A 52 -15.24 -10.93 6.00
CA LYS A 52 -15.50 -12.09 6.87
C LYS A 52 -14.29 -12.51 7.73
N GLY A 53 -13.51 -11.54 8.20
CA GLY A 53 -12.31 -11.76 9.02
C GLY A 53 -11.03 -12.10 8.24
N VAL A 54 -11.08 -12.12 6.90
CA VAL A 54 -9.92 -12.34 6.03
C VAL A 54 -9.51 -11.01 5.40
N LEU A 55 -8.24 -10.64 5.51
CA LEU A 55 -7.70 -9.46 4.82
C LEU A 55 -7.81 -9.67 3.31
N LYS A 56 -8.53 -8.77 2.63
CA LYS A 56 -8.74 -8.83 1.18
C LYS A 56 -8.02 -7.72 0.44
N GLU A 57 -7.95 -6.54 1.04
CA GLU A 57 -7.40 -5.37 0.37
C GLU A 57 -6.54 -4.54 1.31
N LEU A 58 -5.57 -3.87 0.71
CA LEU A 58 -4.69 -2.92 1.36
C LEU A 58 -4.75 -1.62 0.58
N HIS A 59 -5.21 -0.54 1.21
CA HIS A 59 -5.39 0.75 0.57
C HIS A 59 -4.33 1.74 1.08
N PHE A 60 -3.73 2.48 0.16
CA PHE A 60 -2.77 3.55 0.43
C PHE A 60 -3.38 4.88 0.01
N ASP A 61 -3.78 5.68 0.99
CA ASP A 61 -4.44 6.96 0.74
C ASP A 61 -3.63 8.12 1.29
N LYS A 62 -3.52 9.20 0.51
CA LYS A 62 -2.84 10.41 0.96
C LYS A 62 -3.62 11.06 2.08
N VAL A 63 -2.94 11.31 3.19
CA VAL A 63 -3.45 12.15 4.27
C VAL A 63 -2.95 13.57 4.03
N GLN A 64 -3.89 14.49 3.88
CA GLN A 64 -3.57 15.92 3.93
C GLN A 64 -3.83 16.40 5.36
N ASN A 65 -2.78 16.82 6.05
CA ASN A 65 -2.98 17.63 7.25
C ASN A 65 -3.49 19.00 6.78
N LYS A 66 -4.73 19.33 7.15
CA LYS A 66 -5.30 20.66 7.00
C LYS A 66 -4.70 21.64 8.00
#